data_AF-A0A922VSU2-F1
#
_entry.id   AF-A0A922VSU2-F1
#
_cell.length_a   1.000
_cell.length_b   1.000
_cell.length_c   1.000
_cell.angle_alpha   90.00
_cell.angle_beta   90.00
_cell.angle_gamma   90.00
#
_symmetry.space_group_name_H-M   'P 1'
#
loop_
_entity.id
_entity.type
_entity.pdbx_description
1 polymer ?
#
loop_
_entity_poly.entity_id
_entity_poly.type
_entity_poly.pdbx_seq_one_letter_code
_entity_poly.pdbx_strand_id
1 'polypeptide(L)'
;MKINRPEAKPDQALSGFVSQERGALTAFALFGLATCCMAAGLAVDVTNLYRQKENLTLAADAAAQAGIVALLQKKATLEIQAAAIAAAEKNAPEILVGKVTSGVSDVQLVRFDPKTRTLVSGAPNAVQVTLHRDNSVRNPVGTGLLRFAGFEIFEVSAESVAYFAQPGDCTSSDGLPAKGEVTLPADNRVGADYCVQSQTDFWMP
;
A
#
# COMPACT_ATOMS: atom_id res chain seq x y z
N MET A 1 38.39 66.36 33.90
CA MET A 1 37.08 65.80 34.28
C MET A 1 37.27 64.30 34.52
N LYS A 2 37.42 63.87 35.78
CA LYS A 2 37.68 62.46 36.15
C LYS A 2 36.35 61.71 36.15
N ILE A 3 36.19 60.76 35.24
CA ILE A 3 35.00 59.91 35.15
C ILE A 3 35.22 58.76 36.14
N ASN A 4 34.52 58.82 37.26
CA ASN A 4 34.50 57.77 38.29
C ASN A 4 33.63 56.61 37.77
N ARG A 5 34.22 55.48 37.38
CA ARG A 5 33.46 54.25 37.14
C ARG A 5 33.42 53.44 38.44
N PRO A 6 32.24 53.15 39.00
CA PRO A 6 32.14 52.26 40.15
C PRO A 6 32.55 50.84 39.74
N GLU A 7 33.45 50.23 40.51
CA GLU A 7 33.80 48.82 40.40
C GLU A 7 32.58 47.97 40.80
N ALA A 8 31.98 47.27 39.84
CA ALA A 8 30.87 46.37 40.09
C ALA A 8 31.38 45.12 40.84
N LYS A 9 30.77 44.83 41.99
CA LYS A 9 31.08 43.62 42.77
C LYS A 9 30.70 42.36 41.97
N PRO A 10 31.53 41.30 41.97
CA PRO A 10 31.33 40.10 41.14
C PRO A 10 29.98 39.41 41.37
N ASP A 11 29.43 39.49 42.59
CA ASP A 11 28.13 38.90 42.94
C ASP A 11 26.95 39.59 42.23
N GLN A 12 27.07 40.88 41.91
CA GLN A 12 26.04 41.62 41.16
C GLN A 12 26.05 41.28 39.66
N ALA A 13 27.20 40.90 39.10
CA ALA A 13 27.30 40.51 37.69
C ALA A 13 26.63 39.15 37.42
N LEU A 14 26.75 38.20 38.35
CA LEU A 14 26.10 36.89 38.26
C LEU A 14 24.57 36.99 38.47
N SER A 15 24.12 37.78 39.45
CA SER A 15 22.68 38.05 39.65
C SER A 15 22.05 38.77 38.45
N GLY A 16 22.81 39.63 37.76
CA GLY A 16 22.36 40.32 36.55
C GLY A 16 22.27 39.41 35.32
N PHE A 17 23.07 38.33 35.26
CA PHE A 17 23.01 37.37 34.16
C PHE A 17 21.86 36.36 34.34
N VAL A 18 21.60 35.93 35.58
CA VAL A 18 20.47 35.02 35.92
C VAL A 18 19.11 35.70 35.73
N SER A 19 19.05 37.04 35.87
CA SER A 19 17.82 37.84 35.64
C SER A 19 17.64 38.34 34.20
N GLN A 20 18.55 37.99 33.28
CA GLN A 20 18.42 38.39 31.87
C GLN A 20 17.42 37.51 31.11
N GLU A 21 16.17 37.97 31.02
CA GLU A 21 15.11 37.32 30.24
C GLU A 21 15.30 37.40 28.71
N ARG A 22 16.29 38.15 28.23
CA ARG A 22 16.55 38.34 26.79
C ARG A 22 16.83 37.03 26.04
N GLY A 23 17.33 36.00 26.71
CA GLY A 23 17.55 34.66 26.14
C GLY A 23 16.38 33.69 26.31
N ALA A 24 15.40 34.00 27.17
CA ALA A 24 14.26 33.11 27.40
C ALA A 24 13.35 33.01 26.16
N LEU A 25 13.16 34.13 25.46
CA LEU A 25 12.42 34.19 24.20
C LEU A 25 13.09 33.38 23.08
N THR A 26 14.42 33.40 22.98
CA THR A 26 15.13 32.60 21.97
C THR A 26 15.09 31.12 22.31
N ALA A 27 15.25 30.74 23.58
CA ALA A 27 15.08 29.35 24.02
C ALA A 27 13.65 28.85 23.72
N PHE A 28 12.63 29.62 24.10
CA PHE A 28 11.22 29.29 23.81
C PHE A 28 10.95 29.18 22.31
N ALA A 29 11.49 30.09 21.49
CA ALA A 29 11.35 30.04 20.04
C ALA A 29 12.02 28.79 19.44
N LEU A 30 13.19 28.38 19.94
CA LEU A 30 13.85 27.14 19.50
C LEU A 30 13.03 25.90 19.88
N PHE A 31 12.50 25.83 21.10
CA PHE A 31 11.62 24.74 21.51
C PHE A 31 10.30 24.71 20.71
N GLY A 32 9.70 25.86 20.46
CA GLY A 32 8.50 25.99 19.64
C GLY A 32 8.75 25.53 18.20
N LEU A 33 9.86 25.99 17.60
CA LEU A 33 10.28 25.56 16.27
C LEU A 33 10.52 24.05 16.22
N ALA A 34 11.25 23.48 17.18
CA ALA A 34 11.48 22.04 17.26
C ALA A 34 10.15 21.26 17.35
N THR A 35 9.20 21.74 18.16
CA THR A 35 7.88 21.12 18.30
C THR A 35 7.09 21.16 16.99
N CYS A 36 7.08 22.30 16.30
CA CYS A 36 6.46 22.44 14.99
C CYS A 36 7.13 21.52 13.95
N CYS A 37 8.45 21.42 13.93
CA CYS A 37 9.19 20.53 13.04
C CYS A 37 8.87 19.05 13.31
N MET A 38 8.74 18.63 14.58
CA MET A 38 8.33 17.28 14.94
C MET A 38 6.91 16.98 14.47
N ALA A 39 5.96 17.90 14.69
CA ALA A 39 4.58 17.74 14.24
C ALA A 39 4.47 17.71 12.71
N ALA A 40 5.17 18.60 12.01
CA ALA A 40 5.26 18.60 10.55
C ALA A 40 5.92 17.31 10.04
N GLY A 41 6.95 16.83 10.71
CA GLY A 41 7.63 15.59 10.36
C GLY A 41 6.74 14.37 10.47
N LEU A 42 5.98 14.27 11.56
CA LEU A 42 4.97 13.23 11.71
C LEU A 42 3.94 13.29 10.57
N ALA A 43 3.41 14.47 10.26
CA ALA A 43 2.42 14.62 9.19
C ALA A 43 2.96 14.21 7.82
N VAL A 44 4.16 14.69 7.45
CA VAL A 44 4.78 14.42 6.14
C VAL A 44 5.17 12.95 6.01
N ASP A 45 5.86 12.40 7.00
CA ASP A 45 6.40 11.04 6.92
C ASP A 45 5.30 9.98 6.98
N VAL A 46 4.26 10.18 7.80
CA VAL A 46 3.09 9.29 7.83
C VAL A 46 2.33 9.35 6.51
N THR A 47 2.18 10.53 5.90
CA THR A 47 1.55 10.66 4.58
C THR A 47 2.35 9.91 3.50
N ASN A 48 3.68 10.02 3.54
CA ASN A 48 4.55 9.26 2.65
C ASN A 48 4.40 7.75 2.88
N LEU A 49 4.35 7.29 4.14
CA LEU A 49 4.13 5.88 4.48
C LEU A 49 2.83 5.34 3.86
N TYR A 50 1.70 6.06 4.03
CA TYR A 50 0.42 5.65 3.43
C TYR A 50 0.49 5.61 1.91
N ARG A 51 1.15 6.59 1.28
CA ARG A 51 1.36 6.58 -0.17
C ARG A 51 2.15 5.35 -0.64
N GLN A 52 3.21 4.98 0.09
CA GLN A 52 3.99 3.78 -0.23
C GLN A 52 3.17 2.50 -0.04
N LYS A 53 2.35 2.43 1.02
CA LYS A 53 1.44 1.31 1.26
C LYS A 53 0.43 1.15 0.12
N GLU A 54 -0.14 2.24 -0.35
CA GLU A 54 -1.12 2.21 -1.45
C GLU A 54 -0.49 1.71 -2.75
N ASN A 55 0.67 2.23 -3.12
CA ASN A 55 1.40 1.76 -4.30
C ASN A 55 1.73 0.26 -4.21
N LEU A 56 2.11 -0.21 -3.01
CA LEU A 56 2.40 -1.62 -2.76
C LEU A 56 1.13 -2.49 -2.86
N THR A 57 -0.01 -1.96 -2.40
CA THR A 57 -1.32 -2.61 -2.48
C THR A 57 -1.76 -2.77 -3.93
N LEU A 58 -1.66 -1.72 -4.75
CA LEU A 58 -1.96 -1.78 -6.19
C LEU A 58 -1.10 -2.82 -6.92
N ALA A 59 0.20 -2.89 -6.58
CA ALA A 59 1.09 -3.89 -7.15
C ALA A 59 0.73 -5.32 -6.69
N ALA A 60 0.32 -5.50 -5.43
CA ALA A 60 -0.12 -6.78 -4.89
C ALA A 60 -1.43 -7.23 -5.55
N ASP A 61 -2.38 -6.32 -5.78
CA ASP A 61 -3.64 -6.59 -6.47
C ASP A 61 -3.40 -7.04 -7.91
N ALA A 62 -2.55 -6.33 -8.65
CA ALA A 62 -2.19 -6.72 -10.01
C ALA A 62 -1.49 -8.09 -10.06
N ALA A 63 -0.62 -8.36 -9.08
CA ALA A 63 0.06 -9.65 -8.95
C ALA A 63 -0.91 -10.79 -8.63
N ALA A 64 -1.82 -10.60 -7.68
CA ALA A 64 -2.85 -11.57 -7.33
C ALA A 64 -3.77 -11.83 -8.53
N GLN A 65 -4.15 -10.79 -9.28
CA GLN A 65 -4.96 -10.92 -10.49
C GLN A 65 -4.25 -11.72 -11.60
N ALA A 66 -2.96 -11.48 -11.83
CA ALA A 66 -2.18 -12.27 -12.77
C ALA A 66 -2.06 -13.74 -12.33
N GLY A 67 -1.90 -13.96 -11.03
CA GLY A 67 -1.88 -15.30 -10.43
C GLY A 67 -3.19 -16.06 -10.64
N ILE A 68 -4.34 -15.44 -10.36
CA ILE A 68 -5.64 -16.11 -10.55
C ILE A 68 -5.91 -16.41 -12.02
N VAL A 69 -5.51 -15.54 -12.95
CA VAL A 69 -5.63 -15.82 -14.40
C VAL A 69 -4.80 -17.05 -14.79
N ALA A 70 -3.57 -17.17 -14.28
CA ALA A 70 -2.74 -18.36 -14.51
C ALA A 70 -3.35 -19.63 -13.89
N LEU A 71 -3.97 -19.50 -12.70
CA LEU A 71 -4.67 -20.61 -12.04
C LEU A 71 -5.86 -21.09 -12.88
N LEU A 72 -6.65 -20.17 -13.45
CA LEU A 72 -7.79 -20.50 -14.33
C LEU A 72 -7.36 -21.16 -15.64
N GLN A 73 -6.17 -20.83 -16.14
CA GLN A 73 -5.55 -21.49 -17.28
C GLN A 73 -4.99 -22.88 -16.96
N LYS A 74 -5.17 -23.37 -15.72
CA LYS A 74 -4.68 -24.68 -15.24
C LYS A 74 -3.15 -24.84 -15.39
N LYS A 75 -2.42 -23.74 -15.23
CA LYS A 75 -0.96 -23.74 -15.25
C LYS A 75 -0.37 -24.45 -14.03
N ALA A 76 0.89 -24.85 -14.12
CA ALA A 76 1.59 -25.42 -12.98
C ALA A 76 1.81 -24.36 -11.88
N THR A 77 1.93 -24.78 -10.61
CA THR A 77 2.10 -23.87 -9.47
C THR A 77 3.27 -22.89 -9.66
N LEU A 78 4.41 -23.36 -10.16
CA LEU A 78 5.57 -22.49 -10.41
C LEU A 78 5.30 -21.43 -11.48
N GLU A 79 4.51 -21.76 -12.51
CA GLU A 79 4.13 -20.81 -13.56
C GLU A 79 3.14 -19.77 -13.03
N ILE A 80 2.24 -20.17 -12.13
CA ILE A 80 1.30 -19.25 -11.44
C ILE A 80 2.09 -18.26 -10.58
N GLN A 81 3.04 -18.77 -9.80
CA GLN A 81 3.92 -17.93 -8.97
C GLN A 81 4.77 -16.99 -9.82
N ALA A 82 5.35 -17.48 -10.91
CA ALA A 82 6.12 -16.66 -11.84
C ALA A 82 5.27 -15.57 -12.50
N ALA A 83 4.02 -15.87 -12.88
CA ALA A 83 3.10 -14.89 -13.46
C ALA A 83 2.75 -13.78 -12.46
N ALA A 84 2.47 -14.14 -11.21
CA ALA A 84 2.21 -13.17 -10.15
C ALA A 84 3.42 -12.28 -9.86
N ILE A 85 4.62 -12.87 -9.72
CA ILE A 85 5.86 -12.11 -9.49
C ILE A 85 6.18 -11.19 -10.68
N ALA A 86 5.99 -11.66 -11.91
CA ALA A 86 6.21 -10.84 -13.10
C ALA A 86 5.24 -9.65 -13.17
N ALA A 87 4.00 -9.82 -12.71
CA ALA A 87 3.04 -8.74 -12.60
C ALA A 87 3.39 -7.77 -11.46
N ALA A 88 3.88 -8.27 -10.32
CA ALA A 88 4.41 -7.43 -9.24
C ALA A 88 5.56 -6.54 -9.75
N GLU A 89 6.55 -7.13 -10.45
CA GLU A 89 7.70 -6.40 -10.99
C GLU A 89 7.31 -5.33 -12.02
N LYS A 90 6.25 -5.57 -12.81
CA LYS A 90 5.75 -4.56 -13.77
C LYS A 90 5.12 -3.35 -13.07
N ASN A 91 4.50 -3.54 -11.92
CA ASN A 91 3.79 -2.48 -11.19
C ASN A 91 4.64 -1.83 -10.09
N ALA A 92 5.66 -2.54 -9.61
CA ALA A 92 6.60 -2.12 -8.58
C ALA A 92 8.03 -2.55 -8.97
N PRO A 93 8.59 -1.99 -10.07
CA PRO A 93 9.89 -2.42 -10.57
C PRO A 93 11.02 -2.07 -9.60
N GLU A 94 11.96 -3.01 -9.43
CA GLU A 94 13.04 -2.91 -8.44
C GLU A 94 13.88 -1.64 -8.64
N ILE A 95 14.05 -1.20 -9.88
CA ILE A 95 14.81 0.02 -10.21
C ILE A 95 14.16 1.31 -9.67
N LEU A 96 12.84 1.33 -9.47
CA LEU A 96 12.12 2.52 -9.00
C LEU A 96 11.83 2.47 -7.50
N VAL A 97 11.45 1.29 -6.98
CA VAL A 97 10.97 1.16 -5.60
C VAL A 97 11.80 0.22 -4.73
N GLY A 98 12.81 -0.44 -5.29
CA GLY A 98 13.58 -1.50 -4.64
C GLY A 98 12.85 -2.84 -4.66
N LYS A 99 13.51 -3.88 -4.14
CA LYS A 99 12.94 -5.24 -4.08
C LYS A 99 11.70 -5.27 -3.20
N VAL A 100 10.60 -5.85 -3.70
CA VAL A 100 9.31 -5.95 -2.99
C VAL A 100 8.82 -7.37 -2.72
N THR A 101 9.55 -8.37 -3.22
CA THR A 101 9.23 -9.80 -3.03
C THR A 101 10.46 -10.54 -2.52
N SER A 102 10.28 -11.46 -1.58
CA SER A 102 11.21 -12.51 -1.16
C SER A 102 11.22 -13.70 -2.13
N GLY A 103 10.33 -13.74 -3.12
CA GLY A 103 10.25 -14.74 -4.17
C GLY A 103 8.95 -15.54 -4.13
N VAL A 104 9.03 -16.85 -4.40
CA VAL A 104 7.84 -17.72 -4.52
C VAL A 104 7.06 -17.90 -3.22
N SER A 105 7.67 -17.66 -2.05
CA SER A 105 7.01 -17.77 -0.74
C SER A 105 5.91 -16.73 -0.53
N ASP A 106 6.03 -15.60 -1.22
CA ASP A 106 5.08 -14.49 -1.13
C ASP A 106 3.80 -14.72 -1.93
N VAL A 107 3.80 -15.75 -2.79
CA VAL A 107 2.66 -16.11 -3.63
C VAL A 107 2.13 -17.48 -3.19
N GLN A 108 0.97 -17.46 -2.55
CA GLN A 108 0.31 -18.64 -2.01
C GLN A 108 -0.96 -18.96 -2.81
N LEU A 109 -1.08 -20.22 -3.20
CA LEU A 109 -2.32 -20.75 -3.77
C LEU A 109 -3.21 -21.18 -2.62
N VAL A 110 -4.32 -20.46 -2.44
CA VAL A 110 -5.19 -20.61 -1.28
C VAL A 110 -6.62 -20.91 -1.72
N ARG A 111 -7.43 -21.38 -0.77
CA ARG A 111 -8.87 -21.49 -0.99
C ARG A 111 -9.58 -20.41 -0.19
N PHE A 112 -10.34 -19.57 -0.88
CA PHE A 112 -11.14 -18.50 -0.32
C PHE A 112 -12.63 -18.85 -0.38
N ASP A 113 -13.32 -18.74 0.76
CA ASP A 113 -14.78 -18.85 0.83
C ASP A 113 -15.41 -17.44 0.79
N PRO A 114 -16.16 -17.08 -0.28
CA PRO A 114 -16.76 -15.76 -0.39
C PRO A 114 -17.91 -15.51 0.59
N LYS A 115 -18.52 -16.56 1.17
CA LYS A 115 -19.63 -16.42 2.12
C LYS A 115 -19.13 -15.97 3.49
N THR A 116 -18.06 -16.60 3.97
CA THR A 116 -17.44 -16.27 5.26
C THR A 116 -16.33 -15.23 5.14
N ARG A 117 -15.86 -14.97 3.92
CA ARG A 117 -14.69 -14.11 3.61
C ARG A 117 -13.43 -14.58 4.31
N THR A 118 -13.23 -15.90 4.37
CA THR A 118 -12.09 -16.52 5.05
C THR A 118 -11.34 -17.48 4.15
N LEU A 119 -10.06 -17.68 4.46
CA LEU A 119 -9.27 -18.76 3.89
C LEU A 119 -9.66 -20.08 4.55
N VAL A 120 -9.89 -21.10 3.75
CA VAL A 120 -10.31 -22.44 4.18
C VAL A 120 -9.36 -23.49 3.58
N SER A 121 -9.38 -24.71 4.11
CA SER A 121 -8.61 -25.81 3.54
C SER A 121 -9.31 -26.38 2.30
N GLY A 122 -8.53 -26.86 1.33
CA GLY A 122 -9.04 -27.56 0.14
C GLY A 122 -8.34 -27.14 -1.15
N ALA A 123 -8.95 -27.49 -2.28
CA ALA A 123 -8.42 -27.15 -3.60
C ALA A 123 -8.38 -25.62 -3.80
N PRO A 124 -7.26 -25.06 -4.28
CA PRO A 124 -7.07 -23.63 -4.41
C PRO A 124 -8.03 -23.04 -5.45
N ASN A 125 -8.72 -21.97 -5.09
CA ASN A 125 -9.59 -21.17 -5.96
C ASN A 125 -9.23 -19.67 -5.92
N ALA A 126 -8.14 -19.34 -5.22
CA ALA A 126 -7.65 -18.00 -5.03
C ALA A 126 -6.13 -17.99 -5.01
N VAL A 127 -5.56 -16.82 -5.32
CA VAL A 127 -4.13 -16.55 -5.19
C VAL A 127 -3.97 -15.38 -4.25
N GLN A 128 -3.22 -15.61 -3.18
CA GLN A 128 -2.79 -14.60 -2.22
C GLN A 128 -1.38 -14.17 -2.57
N VAL A 129 -1.15 -12.86 -2.62
CA VAL A 129 0.17 -12.27 -2.83
C VAL A 129 0.46 -11.31 -1.69
N THR A 130 1.64 -11.44 -1.10
CA THR A 130 2.13 -10.51 -0.08
C THR A 130 3.37 -9.80 -0.60
N LEU A 131 3.31 -8.48 -0.70
CA LEU A 131 4.46 -7.66 -1.05
C LEU A 131 4.96 -6.91 0.18
N HIS A 132 6.27 -6.68 0.24
CA HIS A 132 6.93 -6.16 1.43
C HIS A 132 7.87 -5.01 1.08
N ARG A 133 7.96 -4.05 1.98
CA ARG A 133 9.00 -3.03 2.06
C ARG A 133 9.46 -2.96 3.50
N ASP A 134 10.26 -3.94 3.87
CA ASP A 134 10.77 -4.16 5.22
C ASP A 134 12.21 -4.71 5.16
N ASN A 135 12.73 -5.11 6.33
CA ASN A 135 14.07 -5.68 6.41
C ASN A 135 14.19 -7.08 5.78
N SER A 136 13.11 -7.85 5.60
CA SER A 136 13.15 -9.18 4.96
C SER A 136 13.59 -9.10 3.49
N VAL A 137 13.14 -8.05 2.80
CA VAL A 137 13.53 -7.73 1.42
C VAL A 137 14.66 -6.70 1.33
N ARG A 138 15.19 -6.24 2.47
CA ARG A 138 16.21 -5.17 2.59
C ARG A 138 15.79 -3.86 1.90
N ASN A 139 14.51 -3.51 1.99
CA ASN A 139 13.94 -2.32 1.36
C ASN A 139 12.88 -1.63 2.25
N PRO A 140 13.22 -1.23 3.48
CA PRO A 140 12.31 -0.47 4.33
C PRO A 140 12.08 0.95 3.78
N VAL A 141 10.98 1.58 4.19
CA VAL A 141 10.64 2.97 3.82
C VAL A 141 11.37 3.94 4.74
N GLY A 142 12.34 4.68 4.23
CA GLY A 142 13.05 5.70 5.01
C GLY A 142 12.15 6.88 5.39
N THR A 143 12.34 7.40 6.60
CA THR A 143 11.66 8.62 7.07
C THR A 143 12.39 9.88 6.62
N GLY A 144 11.63 10.96 6.44
CA GLY A 144 12.15 12.28 6.14
C GLY A 144 12.58 13.00 7.41
N LEU A 145 11.63 13.65 8.08
CA LEU A 145 11.87 14.52 9.22
C LEU A 145 11.93 13.78 10.56
N LEU A 146 11.22 12.65 10.67
CA LEU A 146 11.23 11.81 11.87
C LEU A 146 12.60 11.17 12.15
N ARG A 147 13.50 11.13 11.15
CA ARG A 147 14.89 10.69 11.37
C ARG A 147 15.59 11.50 12.45
N PHE A 148 15.27 12.80 12.57
CA PHE A 148 15.85 13.68 13.58
C PHE A 148 15.35 13.37 14.99
N ALA A 149 14.22 12.68 15.11
CA ALA A 149 13.66 12.17 16.35
C ALA A 149 14.08 10.71 16.64
N GLY A 150 15.01 10.14 15.86
CA GLY A 150 15.52 8.76 16.03
C GLY A 150 14.66 7.68 15.36
N PHE A 151 13.64 8.05 14.58
CA PHE A 151 12.83 7.10 13.81
C PHE A 151 13.27 7.15 12.36
N GLU A 152 14.14 6.23 11.94
CA GLU A 152 14.79 6.29 10.61
C GLU A 152 14.05 5.54 9.51
N ILE A 153 13.28 4.52 9.88
CA ILE A 153 12.62 3.61 8.95
C ILE A 153 11.19 3.26 9.37
N PHE A 154 10.37 2.97 8.38
CA PHE A 154 9.09 2.28 8.51
C PHE A 154 9.13 0.98 7.72
N GLU A 155 8.49 -0.04 8.28
CA GLU A 155 8.25 -1.31 7.61
C GLU A 155 6.78 -1.35 7.19
N VAL A 156 6.54 -1.75 5.94
CA VAL A 156 5.19 -1.86 5.41
C VAL A 156 5.08 -3.09 4.53
N SER A 157 3.96 -3.80 4.68
CA SER A 157 3.57 -4.88 3.79
C SER A 157 2.14 -4.63 3.27
N ALA A 158 1.86 -5.20 2.10
CA ALA A 158 0.55 -5.20 1.50
C ALA A 158 0.20 -6.63 1.08
N GLU A 159 -1.02 -7.04 1.39
CA GLU A 159 -1.53 -8.37 1.09
C GLU A 159 -2.78 -8.21 0.21
N SER A 160 -2.84 -8.99 -0.85
CA SER A 160 -4.01 -9.06 -1.73
C SER A 160 -4.38 -10.50 -2.04
N VAL A 161 -5.68 -10.75 -2.10
CA VAL A 161 -6.24 -12.05 -2.45
C VAL A 161 -7.17 -11.89 -3.63
N ALA A 162 -6.81 -12.48 -4.76
CA ALA A 162 -7.68 -12.58 -5.92
C ALA A 162 -8.31 -13.96 -5.95
N TYR A 163 -9.64 -14.01 -5.95
CA TYR A 163 -10.40 -15.24 -6.12
C TYR A 163 -11.26 -15.13 -7.37
N PHE A 164 -11.47 -16.28 -8.02
CA PHE A 164 -12.45 -16.35 -9.09
C PHE A 164 -13.76 -16.89 -8.52
N ALA A 165 -14.76 -16.02 -8.40
CA ALA A 165 -16.13 -16.47 -8.31
C ALA A 165 -16.49 -17.01 -9.69
N GLN A 166 -16.82 -18.30 -9.77
CA GLN A 166 -17.49 -18.80 -10.96
C GLN A 166 -18.72 -17.89 -11.17
N PRO A 167 -18.90 -17.27 -12.35
CA PRO A 167 -20.11 -16.51 -12.64
C PRO A 167 -21.28 -17.43 -12.26
N GLY A 168 -22.25 -16.91 -11.51
CA GLY A 168 -23.41 -17.72 -11.15
C GLY A 168 -23.91 -18.41 -12.41
N ASP A 169 -24.17 -19.72 -12.33
CA ASP A 169 -24.77 -20.43 -13.45
C ASP A 169 -26.02 -19.61 -13.84
N CYS A 170 -26.06 -19.11 -15.07
CA CYS A 170 -27.30 -18.53 -15.58
C CYS A 170 -28.31 -19.67 -15.51
N THR A 171 -29.18 -19.64 -14.50
CA THR A 171 -30.29 -20.58 -14.46
C THR A 171 -31.18 -20.25 -15.65
N SER A 172 -31.86 -21.25 -16.21
CA SER A 172 -32.75 -21.05 -17.35
C SER A 172 -33.90 -20.08 -17.09
N SER A 173 -34.05 -19.57 -15.86
CA SER A 173 -35.02 -18.54 -15.46
C SER A 173 -34.46 -17.11 -15.41
N ASP A 174 -33.14 -16.93 -15.33
CA ASP A 174 -32.53 -15.64 -14.93
C ASP A 174 -31.80 -14.93 -16.10
N GLY A 175 -32.13 -15.26 -17.35
CA GLY A 175 -31.39 -14.71 -18.49
C GLY A 175 -31.95 -15.00 -19.88
N LEU A 176 -31.18 -14.56 -20.88
CA LEU A 176 -31.35 -14.86 -22.31
C LEU A 176 -30.35 -15.94 -22.72
N PRO A 177 -30.71 -17.25 -22.60
CA PRO A 177 -29.83 -18.32 -23.06
C PRO A 177 -29.96 -18.51 -24.57
N ALA A 178 -28.85 -18.49 -25.30
CA ALA A 178 -28.80 -18.86 -26.71
C ALA A 178 -27.88 -20.07 -26.94
N LYS A 179 -28.33 -21.01 -27.78
CA LYS A 179 -27.49 -22.13 -28.28
C LYS A 179 -26.51 -21.69 -29.38
N GLY A 180 -26.74 -20.52 -29.98
CA GLY A 180 -25.89 -19.93 -31.02
C GLY A 180 -25.50 -18.52 -30.63
N GLU A 181 -25.39 -17.63 -31.61
CA GLU A 181 -25.00 -16.24 -31.41
C GLU A 181 -26.09 -15.40 -30.70
N VAL A 182 -25.67 -14.52 -29.79
CA VAL A 182 -26.50 -13.42 -29.29
C VAL A 182 -25.98 -12.12 -29.89
N THR A 183 -26.78 -11.51 -30.76
CA THR A 183 -26.50 -10.20 -31.36
C THR A 183 -27.37 -9.16 -30.66
N LEU A 184 -26.74 -8.23 -29.93
CA LEU A 184 -27.42 -7.08 -29.35
C LEU A 184 -27.11 -5.85 -30.22
N PRO A 185 -28.05 -5.38 -31.08
CA PRO A 185 -27.84 -4.15 -31.84
C PRO A 185 -27.66 -2.92 -30.91
N ALA A 186 -27.24 -1.78 -31.46
CA ALA A 186 -26.99 -0.58 -30.67
C ALA A 186 -28.20 -0.16 -29.79
N ASP A 187 -27.93 0.42 -28.63
CA ASP A 187 -28.88 0.88 -27.59
C ASP A 187 -29.62 -0.19 -26.76
N ASN A 188 -29.13 -1.42 -26.71
CA ASN A 188 -29.64 -2.40 -25.75
C ASN A 188 -29.09 -2.14 -24.34
N ARG A 189 -30.00 -1.93 -23.37
CA ARG A 189 -29.67 -1.89 -21.94
C ARG A 189 -30.11 -3.19 -21.28
N VAL A 190 -29.13 -3.99 -20.87
CA VAL A 190 -29.36 -5.18 -20.04
C VAL A 190 -29.37 -4.74 -18.58
N GLY A 191 -30.45 -5.03 -17.85
CA GLY A 191 -30.57 -4.71 -16.43
C GLY A 191 -29.56 -5.48 -15.57
N ALA A 192 -29.29 -4.98 -14.36
CA ALA A 192 -28.29 -5.54 -13.45
C ALA A 192 -28.56 -7.01 -13.04
N ASP A 193 -29.79 -7.49 -13.23
CA ASP A 193 -30.23 -8.83 -12.84
C ASP A 193 -30.46 -9.79 -14.03
N TYR A 194 -30.06 -9.40 -15.26
CA TYR A 194 -30.21 -10.25 -16.45
C TYR A 194 -28.88 -10.92 -16.84
N CYS A 195 -28.90 -12.24 -16.93
CA CYS A 195 -27.78 -13.05 -17.41
C CYS A 195 -27.83 -13.18 -18.95
N VAL A 196 -26.78 -12.81 -19.67
CA VAL A 196 -26.68 -13.04 -21.13
C VAL A 196 -25.61 -14.08 -21.38
N GLN A 197 -26.02 -15.22 -21.95
CA GLN A 197 -25.12 -16.35 -22.20
C GLN A 197 -25.24 -16.83 -23.64
N SER A 198 -24.09 -16.94 -24.31
CA SER A 198 -23.95 -17.57 -25.62
C SER A 198 -23.06 -18.81 -25.51
N GLN A 199 -23.38 -19.86 -26.26
CA GLN A 199 -22.55 -21.07 -26.34
C GLN A 199 -21.46 -20.98 -27.41
N THR A 200 -21.54 -20.01 -28.32
CA THR A 200 -20.63 -19.91 -29.47
C THR A 200 -19.90 -18.57 -29.50
N ASP A 201 -20.63 -17.46 -29.58
CA ASP A 201 -20.05 -16.11 -29.69
C ASP A 201 -20.99 -15.05 -29.11
N PHE A 202 -20.40 -13.99 -28.55
CA PHE A 202 -21.11 -12.81 -28.04
C PHE A 202 -20.57 -11.56 -28.72
N TRP A 203 -21.43 -10.88 -29.49
CA TRP A 203 -21.04 -9.71 -30.27
C TRP A 203 -21.80 -8.46 -29.83
N MET A 204 -21.04 -7.43 -29.44
CA MET A 204 -21.50 -6.07 -29.17
C MET A 204 -20.70 -5.11 -30.07
N PRO A 205 -21.35 -4.36 -30.97
CA PRO A 205 -20.71 -3.31 -31.76
C PRO A 205 -20.35 -2.07 -30.96
#